data_AF-A0A5D3BY24-F1
#
_entry.id   AF-A0A5D3BY24-F1
#
_cell.length_a   1.000
_cell.length_b   1.000
_cell.length_c   1.000
_cell.angle_alpha   90.00
_cell.angle_beta   90.00
_cell.angle_gamma   90.00
#
_symmetry.space_group_name_H-M   'P 1'
#
loop_
_entity.id
_entity.type
_entity.pdbx_description
1 polymer ?
#
loop_
_entity_poly.entity_id
_entity_poly.type
_entity_poly.pdbx_seq_one_letter_code
_entity_poly.pdbx_strand_id
1 'polypeptide(L)'
;MGQNENTLAKQKLDVLGERLRAIEGTDVYRNIDATQLCLVPGLIIPAKVKVPEFDKYDGSTCPRSNLIMYCRKMAAYINNDKLLVHCFQDSLTGPASRWYIQLDNAHIHVWKDLADAFLKQYKHNIDMAPDRLDLQRMEKKSSESFKEYAQ
;
A
#
# COMPACT_ATOMS: atom_id res chain seq x y z
N MET A 1 30.61 30.88 -48.29
CA MET A 1 29.67 31.34 -47.23
C MET A 1 28.74 30.21 -46.73
N GLY A 2 28.99 28.92 -47.02
CA GLY A 2 28.02 27.83 -46.78
C GLY A 2 28.30 26.89 -45.59
N GLN A 3 29.28 27.17 -44.73
CA GLN A 3 29.59 26.29 -43.59
C GLN A 3 28.86 26.68 -42.28
N ASN A 4 28.49 27.95 -42.10
CA ASN A 4 27.81 28.41 -40.88
C ASN A 4 26.33 28.02 -40.81
N GLU A 5 25.65 27.90 -41.95
CA GLU A 5 24.21 27.57 -41.99
C GLU A 5 23.94 26.11 -41.60
N ASN A 6 24.85 25.19 -41.95
CA ASN A 6 24.73 23.77 -41.64
C ASN A 6 24.90 23.51 -40.12
N THR A 7 25.81 24.24 -39.48
CA THR A 7 26.01 24.18 -38.02
C THR A 7 24.79 24.69 -37.25
N LEU A 8 24.18 25.78 -37.72
CA LEU A 8 22.97 26.34 -37.12
C LEU A 8 21.76 25.41 -37.28
N ALA A 9 21.62 24.76 -38.43
CA ALA A 9 20.56 23.79 -38.69
C ALA A 9 20.69 22.56 -37.76
N LYS A 10 21.92 22.09 -37.53
CA LYS A 10 22.21 20.98 -36.62
C LYS A 10 21.87 21.31 -35.16
N GLN A 11 22.27 22.49 -34.69
CA GLN A 11 21.92 22.96 -33.35
C GLN A 11 20.40 23.08 -33.14
N LYS A 12 19.67 23.57 -34.15
CA LYS A 12 18.20 23.65 -34.10
C LYS A 12 17.55 22.26 -34.05
N LEU A 13 18.10 21.28 -34.77
CA LEU A 13 17.65 19.88 -34.72
C LEU A 13 17.90 19.25 -33.35
N ASP A 14 19.06 19.50 -32.74
CA ASP A 14 19.38 18.98 -31.41
C ASP A 14 18.43 19.54 -30.34
N VAL A 15 18.17 20.85 -30.37
CA VAL A 15 17.20 21.51 -29.48
C VAL A 15 15.78 20.98 -29.70
N LEU A 16 15.38 20.74 -30.95
CA LEU A 16 14.08 20.14 -31.26
C LEU A 16 13.98 18.70 -30.71
N GLY A 17 15.04 17.91 -30.81
CA GLY A 17 15.10 16.56 -30.26
C GLY A 17 15.02 16.54 -28.72
N GLU A 18 15.67 17.49 -28.04
CA GLU A 18 15.54 17.67 -26.59
C GLU A 18 14.12 18.08 -26.17
N ARG A 19 13.50 19.01 -26.90
CA ARG A 19 12.12 19.42 -26.63
C ARG A 19 11.12 18.30 -26.91
N LEU A 20 11.33 17.50 -27.96
CA LEU A 20 10.52 16.30 -28.24
C LEU A 20 10.62 15.29 -27.10
N ARG A 21 11.83 15.00 -26.60
CA ARG A 21 12.02 14.12 -25.43
C ARG A 21 11.36 14.64 -24.16
N ALA A 22 11.35 15.97 -23.96
CA ALA A 22 10.65 16.57 -22.83
C ALA A 22 9.12 16.52 -22.96
N ILE A 23 8.59 16.57 -24.20
CA ILE A 23 7.15 16.51 -24.51
C ILE A 23 6.63 15.07 -24.51
N GLU A 24 7.41 14.13 -25.03
CA GLU A 24 7.09 12.68 -25.03
C GLU A 24 6.98 12.13 -23.60
N GLY A 25 7.45 12.88 -22.61
CA GLY A 25 7.57 12.42 -21.23
C GLY A 25 8.64 11.35 -21.12
N THR A 26 9.07 11.04 -19.90
CA THR A 26 9.63 9.72 -19.67
C THR A 26 8.56 8.73 -20.10
N ASP A 27 8.82 7.95 -21.14
CA ASP A 27 7.94 6.85 -21.54
C ASP A 27 7.82 5.91 -20.33
N VAL A 28 6.80 6.16 -19.51
CA VAL A 28 6.58 5.53 -18.19
C VAL A 28 6.45 4.00 -18.35
N TYR A 29 6.28 3.53 -19.59
CA TYR A 29 6.09 2.14 -19.96
C TYR A 29 7.31 1.48 -20.61
N ARG A 30 8.38 2.20 -20.96
CA ARG A 30 9.47 1.59 -21.77
C ARG A 30 10.43 0.71 -20.98
N ASN A 31 10.42 0.74 -19.65
CA ASN A 31 11.34 -0.09 -18.87
C ASN A 31 10.87 -0.31 -17.42
N ILE A 32 9.68 -0.90 -17.26
CA ILE A 32 9.17 -1.26 -15.93
C ILE A 32 9.94 -2.49 -15.43
N ASP A 33 10.91 -2.27 -14.54
CA ASP A 33 11.60 -3.34 -13.82
C ASP A 33 10.73 -3.82 -12.65
N ALA A 34 10.56 -5.14 -12.51
CA ALA A 34 9.86 -5.75 -11.39
C ALA A 34 10.44 -5.31 -10.04
N THR A 35 11.75 -5.03 -9.96
CA THR A 35 12.36 -4.53 -8.73
C THR A 35 11.93 -3.11 -8.36
N GLN A 36 11.52 -2.30 -9.34
CA GLN A 36 10.99 -0.95 -9.13
C GLN A 36 9.52 -0.97 -8.71
N LEU A 37 8.77 -2.00 -9.11
CA LEU A 37 7.37 -2.18 -8.72
C LEU A 37 7.18 -2.85 -7.35
N CYS A 38 8.20 -3.57 -6.87
CA CYS A 38 8.15 -4.24 -5.59
C CYS A 38 8.35 -3.25 -4.44
N LEU A 39 7.42 -3.25 -3.47
CA LEU A 39 7.60 -2.50 -2.22
C LEU A 39 8.82 -2.99 -1.43
N VAL A 40 9.19 -4.26 -1.58
CA VAL A 40 10.32 -4.87 -0.87
C VAL A 40 11.27 -5.57 -1.85
N PRO A 41 12.32 -4.89 -2.33
CA PRO A 41 13.28 -5.49 -3.24
C PRO A 41 14.13 -6.58 -2.54
N GLY A 42 14.53 -7.58 -3.34
CA GLY A 42 15.39 -8.68 -2.89
C GLY A 42 14.72 -9.65 -1.90
N LEU A 43 13.39 -9.74 -1.91
CA LEU A 43 12.67 -10.78 -1.18
C LEU A 43 12.93 -12.15 -1.83
N ILE A 44 13.33 -13.12 -1.01
CA ILE A 44 13.40 -14.53 -1.39
C ILE A 44 12.24 -15.24 -0.69
N ILE A 45 11.27 -15.72 -1.46
CA ILE A 45 10.15 -16.51 -0.93
C ILE A 45 10.62 -17.96 -0.77
N PRO A 46 10.63 -18.53 0.46
CA PRO A 46 10.99 -19.92 0.64
C PRO A 46 10.06 -20.84 -0.16
N ALA A 47 10.61 -21.82 -0.89
CA ALA A 47 9.87 -22.69 -1.82
C ALA A 47 8.73 -23.54 -1.20
N LYS A 48 8.58 -23.53 0.13
CA LYS A 48 7.54 -24.27 0.88
C LYS A 48 6.55 -23.35 1.59
N VAL A 49 6.56 -22.03 1.33
CA VAL A 49 5.56 -21.13 1.92
C VAL A 49 4.21 -21.42 1.29
N LYS A 50 3.29 -21.98 2.08
CA LYS A 50 1.87 -21.87 1.81
C LYS A 50 1.44 -20.51 2.32
N VAL A 51 1.12 -19.59 1.41
CA VAL A 51 0.54 -18.31 1.80
C VAL A 51 -0.81 -18.62 2.47
N PRO A 52 -1.03 -18.17 3.73
CA PRO A 52 -2.31 -18.35 4.38
C PRO A 52 -3.42 -17.64 3.61
N GLU A 53 -4.64 -18.16 3.67
CA GLU A 53 -5.80 -17.44 3.18
C GLU A 53 -6.19 -16.33 4.18
N PHE A 54 -6.33 -15.11 3.68
CA PHE A 54 -6.65 -13.93 4.49
C PHE A 54 -8.08 -13.48 4.29
N ASP A 55 -8.71 -13.08 5.40
CA ASP A 55 -9.93 -12.29 5.34
C ASP A 55 -9.51 -10.89 4.93
N LYS A 56 -10.03 -10.41 3.80
CA LYS A 56 -9.51 -9.19 3.18
C LYS A 56 -10.05 -7.95 3.87
N TYR A 57 -9.15 -7.07 4.27
CA TYR A 57 -9.46 -5.77 4.82
C TYR A 57 -9.74 -4.77 3.70
N ASP A 58 -10.94 -4.19 3.71
CA ASP A 58 -11.39 -3.20 2.72
C ASP A 58 -11.23 -1.75 3.17
N GLY A 59 -10.89 -1.53 4.44
CA GLY A 59 -10.85 -0.19 5.04
C GLY A 59 -12.09 0.20 5.84
N SER A 60 -12.96 -0.73 6.22
CA SER A 60 -14.18 -0.45 7.01
C SER A 60 -14.11 -0.88 8.49
N THR A 61 -13.26 -1.85 8.83
CA THR A 61 -13.18 -2.42 10.18
C THR A 61 -12.00 -1.86 10.99
N CYS A 62 -11.83 -2.28 12.24
CA CYS A 62 -10.72 -1.83 13.08
C CYS A 62 -9.36 -2.31 12.52
N PRO A 63 -8.44 -1.39 12.15
CA PRO A 63 -7.18 -1.76 11.54
C PRO A 63 -6.24 -2.47 12.53
N ARG A 64 -6.36 -2.18 13.84
CA ARG A 64 -5.57 -2.87 14.87
C ARG A 64 -5.94 -4.35 14.96
N SER A 65 -7.24 -4.66 14.92
CA SER A 65 -7.71 -6.04 14.89
C SER A 65 -7.23 -6.77 13.63
N ASN A 66 -7.25 -6.09 12.48
CA ASN A 66 -6.73 -6.65 11.24
C ASN A 66 -5.23 -7.01 11.34
N LEU A 67 -4.39 -6.11 11.84
CA LEU A 67 -2.95 -6.39 12.04
C LEU A 67 -2.72 -7.57 12.97
N ILE A 68 -3.46 -7.67 14.08
CA ILE A 68 -3.34 -8.79 15.02
C ILE A 68 -3.67 -10.11 14.33
N MET A 69 -4.77 -10.16 13.58
CA MET A 69 -5.20 -11.38 12.88
C MET A 69 -4.23 -11.77 11.77
N TYR A 70 -3.71 -10.80 11.01
CA TYR A 70 -2.67 -11.01 10.02
C TYR A 70 -1.41 -11.61 10.65
N CYS A 71 -0.87 -11.00 11.71
CA CYS A 71 0.32 -11.49 12.40
C CYS A 71 0.14 -12.91 12.97
N ARG A 72 -1.06 -13.24 13.47
CA ARG A 72 -1.38 -14.60 13.92
C ARG A 72 -1.33 -15.61 12.79
N LYS A 73 -1.92 -15.29 11.63
CA LYS A 73 -1.86 -16.16 10.43
C LYS A 73 -0.42 -16.31 9.92
N MET A 74 0.40 -15.26 10.06
CA MET A 74 1.80 -15.23 9.63
C MET A 74 2.81 -15.61 10.72
N ALA A 75 2.38 -16.18 11.86
CA ALA A 75 3.24 -16.40 13.03
C ALA A 75 4.49 -17.25 12.73
N ALA A 76 4.41 -18.21 11.81
CA ALA A 76 5.55 -19.03 11.37
C ALA A 76 6.66 -18.23 10.68
N TYR A 77 6.33 -17.02 10.21
CA TYR A 77 7.22 -16.14 9.44
C TYR A 77 7.47 -14.80 10.14
N ILE A 78 7.12 -14.67 11.43
CA ILE A 78 7.12 -13.39 12.15
C ILE A 78 8.49 -12.69 12.20
N ASN A 79 9.58 -13.44 12.01
CA ASN A 79 10.95 -12.92 11.98
C ASN A 79 11.43 -12.54 10.57
N ASN A 80 10.57 -12.60 9.56
CA ASN A 80 10.91 -12.23 8.18
C ASN A 80 10.09 -11.01 7.75
N ASP A 81 10.59 -9.82 8.10
CA ASP A 81 9.93 -8.54 7.80
C ASP A 81 9.56 -8.40 6.33
N LYS A 82 10.46 -8.76 5.43
CA LYS A 82 10.24 -8.64 3.99
C LYS A 82 9.05 -9.49 3.51
N LEU A 83 8.96 -10.71 4.03
CA LEU A 83 7.85 -11.60 3.71
C LEU A 83 6.54 -11.12 4.35
N LEU A 84 6.60 -10.58 5.58
CA LEU A 84 5.43 -9.99 6.24
C LEU A 84 4.90 -8.79 5.47
N VAL A 85 5.76 -7.88 5.00
CA VAL A 85 5.34 -6.74 4.18
C VAL A 85 4.75 -7.25 2.87
N HIS A 86 5.45 -8.13 2.15
CA HIS A 86 4.99 -8.65 0.87
C HIS A 86 3.64 -9.37 0.96
N CYS A 87 3.44 -10.28 1.91
CA CYS A 87 2.18 -11.01 2.04
C CYS A 87 1.04 -10.15 2.58
N PHE A 88 1.31 -8.97 3.13
CA PHE A 88 0.25 -8.09 3.63
C PHE A 88 -0.66 -7.62 2.52
N GLN A 89 -0.13 -7.44 1.30
CA GLN A 89 -0.92 -7.06 0.13
C GLN A 89 -2.09 -8.03 -0.15
N ASP A 90 -1.90 -9.33 0.14
CA ASP A 90 -2.90 -10.37 -0.10
C ASP A 90 -4.06 -10.30 0.92
N SER A 91 -3.81 -9.65 2.06
CA SER A 91 -4.80 -9.40 3.11
C SER A 91 -5.66 -8.17 2.87
N LEU A 92 -5.46 -7.45 1.76
CA LEU A 92 -6.15 -6.18 1.48
C LEU A 92 -7.07 -6.31 0.25
N THR A 93 -8.11 -5.50 0.22
CA THR A 93 -9.01 -5.37 -0.93
C THR A 93 -9.45 -3.91 -1.12
N GLY A 94 -10.00 -3.60 -2.31
CA GLY A 94 -10.62 -2.31 -2.59
C GLY A 94 -9.72 -1.11 -2.28
N PRO A 95 -10.21 -0.10 -1.52
CA PRO A 95 -9.42 1.08 -1.14
C PRO A 95 -8.11 0.74 -0.42
N ALA A 96 -8.09 -0.28 0.43
CA ALA A 96 -6.88 -0.66 1.17
C ALA A 96 -5.79 -1.27 0.29
N SER A 97 -6.18 -2.08 -0.70
CA SER A 97 -5.23 -2.59 -1.69
C SER A 97 -4.65 -1.44 -2.54
N ARG A 98 -5.48 -0.45 -2.93
CA ARG A 98 -5.01 0.74 -3.66
C ARG A 98 -4.05 1.60 -2.84
N TRP A 99 -4.30 1.74 -1.54
CA TRP A 99 -3.38 2.44 -0.65
C TRP A 99 -2.02 1.74 -0.59
N TYR A 100 -2.00 0.41 -0.49
CA TYR A 100 -0.76 -0.36 -0.39
C TYR A 100 0.13 -0.20 -1.64
N ILE A 101 -0.44 -0.25 -2.85
CA ILE A 101 0.33 -0.09 -4.11
C ILE A 101 0.88 1.33 -4.32
N GLN A 102 0.42 2.31 -3.54
CA GLN A 102 0.91 3.69 -3.57
C GLN A 102 2.05 3.92 -2.58
N LEU A 103 2.39 2.92 -1.75
CA LEU A 103 3.51 3.01 -0.82
C LEU A 103 4.84 3.03 -1.58
N ASP A 104 5.76 3.82 -1.04
CA ASP A 104 7.10 3.99 -1.57
C ASP A 104 8.09 3.09 -0.82
N ASN A 105 8.88 2.34 -1.57
CA ASN A 105 9.91 1.43 -1.02
C ASN A 105 11.04 2.19 -0.30
N ALA A 106 11.17 3.50 -0.52
CA ALA A 106 12.09 4.36 0.23
C ALA A 106 11.66 4.57 1.70
N HIS A 107 10.40 4.27 2.05
CA HIS A 107 9.86 4.52 3.38
C HIS A 107 9.45 3.26 4.14
N ILE A 108 9.26 2.14 3.44
CA ILE A 108 8.84 0.86 4.03
C ILE A 108 10.00 -0.13 3.94
N HIS A 109 10.79 -0.25 5.02
CA HIS A 109 11.95 -1.14 5.06
C HIS A 109 11.71 -2.39 5.90
N VAL A 110 10.93 -2.26 6.98
CA VAL A 110 10.58 -3.37 7.88
C VAL A 110 9.07 -3.41 8.14
N TRP A 111 8.59 -4.52 8.74
CA TRP A 111 7.18 -4.70 9.05
C TRP A 111 6.61 -3.55 9.90
N LYS A 112 7.40 -3.02 10.83
CA LYS A 112 7.01 -1.93 11.70
C LYS A 112 6.63 -0.66 10.92
N ASP A 113 7.40 -0.31 9.90
CA ASP A 113 7.13 0.89 9.08
C ASP A 113 5.77 0.77 8.37
N LEU A 114 5.49 -0.41 7.82
CA LEU A 114 4.20 -0.70 7.19
C LEU A 114 3.05 -0.65 8.20
N ALA A 115 3.21 -1.29 9.36
CA ALA A 115 2.18 -1.33 10.39
C ALA A 115 1.83 0.08 10.90
N ASP A 116 2.84 0.91 11.14
CA ASP A 116 2.67 2.30 11.57
C ASP A 116 1.98 3.14 10.48
N ALA A 117 2.40 2.99 9.22
CA ALA A 117 1.76 3.65 8.08
C ALA A 117 0.29 3.23 7.93
N PHE A 118 -0.01 1.94 8.08
CA PHE A 118 -1.37 1.39 7.99
C PHE A 118 -2.28 1.92 9.09
N LEU A 119 -1.81 1.91 10.35
CA LEU A 119 -2.57 2.46 11.47
C LEU A 119 -2.81 3.95 11.33
N LYS A 120 -1.84 4.70 10.79
CA LYS A 120 -1.99 6.13 10.51
C LYS A 120 -3.02 6.38 9.40
N GLN A 121 -2.99 5.59 8.33
CA GLN A 121 -3.93 5.70 7.21
C GLN A 121 -5.38 5.46 7.65
N TYR A 122 -5.59 4.44 8.48
CA TYR A 122 -6.92 4.00 8.90
C TYR A 122 -7.28 4.43 10.34
N LYS A 123 -6.63 5.46 10.86
CA LYS A 123 -6.82 5.93 12.24
C LYS A 123 -8.29 6.16 12.58
N HIS A 124 -9.06 6.75 11.68
CA HIS A 124 -10.48 7.02 11.91
C HIS A 124 -11.30 5.75 12.21
N ASN A 125 -10.90 4.60 11.67
CA ASN A 125 -11.55 3.32 11.96
C ASN A 125 -11.12 2.71 13.30
N ILE A 126 -10.03 3.20 13.90
CA ILE A 126 -9.68 2.89 15.28
C ILE A 126 -10.66 3.62 16.20
N ASP A 127 -10.89 4.90 15.90
CA ASP A 127 -11.70 5.80 16.71
C ASP A 127 -13.21 5.52 16.62
N MET A 128 -13.67 4.84 15.55
CA MET A 128 -15.08 4.44 15.37
C MET A 128 -15.44 3.06 15.93
N ALA A 129 -14.46 2.23 16.28
CA ALA A 129 -14.74 0.95 16.93
C ALA A 129 -15.14 1.23 18.39
N PRO A 130 -16.35 0.85 18.85
CA PRO A 130 -16.75 1.09 20.23
C PRO A 130 -15.74 0.45 21.17
N ASP A 131 -15.14 1.25 22.04
CA ASP A 131 -14.28 0.69 23.08
C ASP A 131 -15.14 0.09 24.21
N ARG A 132 -14.49 -0.59 25.16
CA ARG A 132 -15.20 -1.22 26.28
C ARG A 132 -15.99 -0.20 27.12
N LEU A 133 -15.52 1.04 27.23
CA LEU A 133 -16.17 2.10 27.99
C LEU A 133 -17.35 2.70 27.21
N ASP A 134 -17.27 2.75 25.89
CA ASP A 134 -18.38 3.15 25.02
C ASP A 134 -19.50 2.10 25.08
N LEU A 135 -19.16 0.82 25.00
CA LEU A 135 -20.12 -0.28 25.18
C LEU A 135 -20.78 -0.26 26.56
N GLN A 136 -20.05 0.09 27.62
CA GLN A 136 -20.61 0.24 28.96
C GLN A 136 -21.55 1.44 29.10
N ARG A 137 -21.41 2.46 28.25
CA ARG A 137 -22.26 3.65 28.22
C ARG A 137 -23.44 3.53 27.26
N MET A 138 -23.51 2.47 26.46
CA MET A 138 -24.66 2.19 25.60
C MET A 138 -25.82 1.67 26.44
N GLU A 139 -26.80 2.52 26.70
CA GLU A 139 -28.08 2.13 27.28
C GLU A 139 -29.13 1.92 26.20
N LYS A 140 -29.97 0.91 26.40
CA LYS A 140 -31.09 0.64 25.51
C LYS A 140 -32.08 1.81 25.56
N LYS A 141 -32.33 2.47 24.43
CA LYS A 141 -33.33 3.53 24.32
C LYS A 141 -34.75 2.99 24.49
N SER A 142 -35.65 3.84 24.97
CA SER A 142 -37.08 3.49 25.12
C SER A 142 -37.77 3.27 23.78
N SER A 143 -37.26 3.88 22.70
CA SER A 143 -37.82 3.80 21.35
C SER A 143 -37.25 2.67 20.48
N GLU A 144 -36.19 1.99 20.92
CA GLU A 144 -35.57 0.91 20.15
C GLU A 144 -35.97 -0.47 20.67
N SER A 145 -36.08 -1.44 19.77
CA SER A 145 -36.33 -2.83 20.12
C SER A 145 -35.08 -3.49 20.69
N PHE A 146 -35.26 -4.60 21.42
CA PHE A 146 -34.13 -5.37 21.94
C PHE A 146 -33.22 -5.91 20.82
N LYS A 147 -33.80 -6.24 19.67
CA LYS A 147 -33.04 -6.73 18.51
C LYS A 147 -32.13 -5.65 17.93
N GLU A 148 -32.62 -4.41 17.85
CA GLU A 148 -31.85 -3.26 17.36
C GLU A 148 -30.74 -2.87 18.33
N TYR A 149 -30.96 -2.99 19.65
CA TYR A 149 -29.93 -2.72 20.66
C TYR A 149 -28.78 -3.75 20.67
N ALA A 150 -29.06 -5.00 20.25
CA ALA A 150 -28.10 -6.09 20.28
C ALA A 150 -27.34 -6.32 18.94
N GLN A 151 -27.61 -5.51 17.91
CA GLN A 151 -26.94 -5.53 16.60
C GLN A 151 -25.83 -4.48 16.51
#